data_AF-A0A922MZ14-F1
#
_entry.id   AF-A0A922MZ14-F1
#
_cell.length_a   1.000
_cell.length_b   1.000
_cell.length_c   1.000
_cell.angle_alpha   90.00
_cell.angle_beta   90.00
_cell.angle_gamma   90.00
#
_symmetry.space_group_name_H-M   'P 1'
#
loop_
_entity.id
_entity.type
_entity.pdbx_description
1 polymer ?
#
loop_
_entity_poly.entity_id
_entity_poly.type
_entity_poly.pdbx_seq_one_letter_code
_entity_poly.pdbx_strand_id
1 'polypeptide(L)'
;MIDDANAQRSTQAAKSVQKPKSFHASVENKPRTKEVECAMCKENHYVYHCKRFGLMTAKERQNFVQNSGLCFNCLAPTHSVNKCRQSLSCRKCGRRHHTLLHFERDNNEATKSMSEVTASSSQQHEKSSTSQGDTRITTTFTRQELQPTRVLLATARVKVFNSNGFSQIIRALIDQGSQASLVTEATVQLLGLTRIPVNGFVSGLGDGHTRIKHRVSLQIQSRYNPANIIQVNAYVMNSLTSMLPTTNLSSHEWVEIKKLPLADHTYATPSKVDILLGAEVYSEILLDEEY
;
A
#
# COMPACT_ATOMS: atom_id res chain seq x y z
N MET A 1 91.74 -32.15 3.70
CA MET A 1 92.31 -30.81 3.50
C MET A 1 91.23 -29.98 2.81
N ILE A 2 90.77 -28.93 3.51
CA ILE A 2 90.13 -27.70 3.00
C ILE A 2 88.70 -27.90 2.44
N ASP A 3 87.68 -27.10 2.73
CA ASP A 3 87.30 -26.19 3.81
C ASP A 3 85.84 -25.75 3.50
N ASP A 4 85.20 -25.20 4.53
CA ASP A 4 84.20 -24.13 4.49
C ASP A 4 82.70 -24.38 4.25
N ALA A 5 81.98 -23.89 5.26
CA ALA A 5 80.56 -23.58 5.32
C ALA A 5 80.21 -22.37 4.46
N ASN A 6 78.96 -22.29 3.98
CA ASN A 6 78.18 -21.05 4.15
C ASN A 6 76.68 -21.28 3.99
N ALA A 7 75.92 -20.62 4.85
CA ALA A 7 74.47 -20.54 4.85
C ALA A 7 73.99 -19.50 3.83
N GLN A 8 72.93 -19.82 3.08
CA GLN A 8 72.07 -18.79 2.49
C GLN A 8 70.59 -19.18 2.65
N ARG A 9 69.92 -18.43 3.53
CA ARG A 9 68.46 -18.25 3.56
C ARG A 9 68.01 -17.73 2.19
N SER A 10 67.06 -18.41 1.57
CA SER A 10 66.19 -17.79 0.57
C SER A 10 64.74 -18.08 0.93
N THR A 11 64.08 -17.03 1.41
CA THR A 11 62.64 -16.94 1.66
C THR A 11 61.92 -16.78 0.33
N GLN A 12 60.94 -17.63 0.00
CA GLN A 12 59.88 -17.24 -0.94
C GLN A 12 58.59 -18.09 -0.79
N ALA A 13 57.60 -17.42 -0.20
CA ALA A 13 56.16 -17.46 -0.43
C ALA A 13 55.44 -18.81 -0.64
N ALA A 14 54.80 -19.29 0.43
CA ALA A 14 53.70 -20.25 0.35
C ALA A 14 52.50 -19.60 -0.38
N LYS A 15 52.15 -20.13 -1.56
CA LYS A 15 50.91 -19.78 -2.27
C LYS A 15 49.71 -20.27 -1.45
N SER A 16 48.96 -19.31 -0.92
CA SER A 16 47.64 -19.51 -0.31
C SER A 16 46.67 -20.10 -1.35
N VAL A 17 46.36 -21.39 -1.21
CA VAL A 17 45.27 -22.05 -1.95
C VAL A 17 43.96 -21.60 -1.31
N GLN A 18 43.25 -20.67 -1.97
CA GLN A 18 41.91 -20.27 -1.54
C GLN A 18 40.95 -21.44 -1.79
N LYS A 19 40.52 -22.11 -0.72
CA LYS A 19 39.38 -23.04 -0.77
C LYS A 19 38.11 -22.25 -1.09
N PRO A 20 37.25 -22.71 -2.01
CA PRO A 20 35.95 -22.07 -2.21
C PRO A 20 35.13 -22.22 -0.92
N LYS A 21 34.70 -21.08 -0.35
CA LYS A 21 33.75 -21.06 0.77
C LYS A 21 32.39 -21.50 0.23
N SER A 22 32.09 -22.80 0.33
CA SER A 22 30.72 -23.27 0.18
C SER A 22 29.93 -22.81 1.40
N PHE A 23 28.99 -21.90 1.19
CA PHE A 23 27.98 -21.58 2.21
C PHE A 23 26.98 -22.73 2.25
N HIS A 24 27.25 -23.73 3.08
CA HIS A 24 26.21 -24.65 3.51
C HIS A 24 25.28 -23.89 4.46
N ALA A 25 24.19 -23.33 3.93
CA ALA A 25 23.08 -22.90 4.75
C ALA A 25 22.35 -24.15 5.25
N SER A 26 22.67 -24.60 6.46
CA SER A 26 21.81 -25.54 7.19
C SER A 26 20.53 -24.80 7.54
N VAL A 27 19.42 -25.17 6.90
CA VAL A 27 18.09 -24.73 7.32
C VAL A 27 17.72 -25.59 8.52
N GLU A 28 18.04 -25.11 9.73
CA GLU A 28 17.33 -25.58 10.91
C GLU A 28 15.86 -25.17 10.76
N ASN A 29 15.03 -26.13 10.35
CA ASN A 29 13.60 -25.97 10.23
C ASN A 29 12.98 -25.97 11.64
N LYS A 30 13.23 -24.89 12.39
CA LYS A 30 12.53 -24.62 13.66
C LYS A 30 11.23 -23.91 13.29
N PRO A 31 10.03 -24.51 13.48
CA PRO A 31 8.79 -23.79 13.26
C PRO A 31 8.70 -22.66 14.29
N ARG A 32 9.05 -21.44 13.89
CA ARG A 32 8.73 -20.22 14.65
C ARG A 32 7.35 -19.72 14.22
N THR A 33 6.32 -20.54 14.34
CA THR A 33 4.97 -20.01 14.48
C THR A 33 4.83 -19.62 15.93
N LYS A 34 5.16 -18.35 16.27
CA LYS A 34 4.53 -17.76 17.46
C LYS A 34 3.04 -17.82 17.16
N GLU A 35 2.31 -18.71 17.82
CA GLU A 35 0.85 -18.76 17.72
C GLU A 35 0.32 -17.36 18.02
N VAL A 36 -0.35 -16.77 17.04
CA VAL A 36 -0.87 -15.41 17.17
C VAL A 36 -2.25 -15.54 17.75
N GLU A 37 -2.38 -15.34 19.05
CA GLU A 37 -3.68 -15.37 19.72
C GLU A 37 -4.42 -14.04 19.50
N CYS A 38 -5.64 -14.11 18.96
CA CYS A 38 -6.50 -12.95 18.80
C CYS A 38 -6.94 -12.42 20.16
N ALA A 39 -6.67 -11.14 20.42
CA ALA A 39 -7.10 -10.51 21.66
C ALA A 39 -8.63 -10.50 21.85
N MET A 40 -9.42 -10.69 20.78
CA MET A 40 -10.89 -10.66 20.82
C MET A 40 -11.56 -12.04 20.94
N CYS A 41 -11.27 -12.97 20.02
CA CYS A 41 -11.92 -14.28 20.00
C CYS A 41 -10.99 -15.44 20.38
N LYS A 42 -9.73 -15.16 20.74
CA LYS A 42 -8.77 -16.15 21.23
C LYS A 42 -8.38 -17.23 20.20
N GLU A 43 -8.81 -17.08 18.94
CA GLU A 43 -8.41 -17.93 17.82
C GLU A 43 -7.04 -17.51 17.26
N ASN A 44 -6.45 -18.33 16.37
CA ASN A 44 -5.12 -18.13 15.80
C ASN A 44 -5.12 -17.14 14.61
N HIS A 45 -5.20 -15.84 14.92
CA HIS A 45 -5.11 -14.74 13.96
C HIS A 45 -4.93 -13.40 14.70
N TYR A 46 -4.45 -12.37 14.00
CA TYR A 46 -4.43 -11.03 14.57
C TYR A 46 -5.83 -10.43 14.67
N VAL A 47 -6.04 -9.50 15.61
CA VAL A 47 -7.32 -8.79 15.82
C VAL A 47 -7.87 -8.14 14.56
N TYR A 48 -7.00 -7.63 13.69
CA TYR A 48 -7.43 -7.01 12.42
C TYR A 48 -7.94 -8.02 11.38
N HIS A 49 -7.81 -9.33 11.64
CA HIS A 49 -8.45 -10.42 10.89
C HIS A 49 -9.65 -11.04 11.60
N CYS A 50 -10.03 -10.49 12.76
CA CYS A 50 -11.15 -11.00 13.52
C CYS A 50 -12.47 -10.55 12.90
N LYS A 51 -13.30 -11.53 12.50
CA LYS A 51 -14.65 -11.27 11.97
C LYS A 51 -15.48 -10.47 12.97
N ARG A 52 -15.42 -10.81 14.26
CA ARG A 52 -16.12 -10.08 15.33
C ARG A 52 -15.65 -8.63 15.43
N PHE A 53 -14.34 -8.39 15.37
CA PHE A 53 -13.77 -7.04 15.36
C PHE A 53 -14.16 -6.25 14.11
N GLY A 54 -14.19 -6.91 12.95
CA GLY A 54 -14.62 -6.33 11.67
C GLY A 54 -16.09 -5.93 11.64
N LEU A 55 -16.96 -6.56 12.43
CA LEU A 55 -18.38 -6.22 12.52
C LEU A 55 -18.70 -5.07 13.49
N MET A 56 -17.76 -4.66 14.33
CA MET A 56 -17.94 -3.57 15.29
C MET A 56 -17.89 -2.19 14.63
N THR A 57 -18.55 -1.23 15.26
CA THR A 57 -18.46 0.20 14.91
C THR A 57 -17.06 0.75 15.21
N ALA A 58 -16.68 1.86 14.57
CA ALA A 58 -15.38 2.49 14.81
C ALA A 58 -15.15 2.87 16.28
N LYS A 59 -16.18 3.34 16.99
CA LYS A 59 -16.12 3.68 18.42
C LYS A 59 -15.87 2.44 19.29
N GLU A 60 -16.60 1.35 19.03
CA GLU A 60 -16.40 0.09 19.74
C GLU A 60 -15.01 -0.50 19.49
N ARG A 61 -14.49 -0.40 18.25
CA ARG A 61 -13.11 -0.84 17.94
C ARG A 61 -12.07 -0.01 18.67
N GLN A 62 -12.22 1.32 18.74
CA GLN A 62 -11.32 2.20 19.49
C GLN A 62 -11.29 1.83 20.98
N ASN A 63 -12.48 1.67 21.59
CA ASN A 63 -12.60 1.26 22.99
C ASN A 63 -11.95 -0.10 23.23
N PHE A 64 -12.19 -1.07 22.35
CA PHE A 64 -11.57 -2.39 22.46
C PHE A 64 -10.04 -2.32 22.38
N VAL A 65 -9.49 -1.57 21.42
CA VAL A 65 -8.03 -1.39 21.26
C VAL A 65 -7.42 -0.73 22.48
N GLN A 66 -8.08 0.30 23.01
CA GLN A 66 -7.65 1.00 24.22
C GLN A 66 -7.64 0.06 25.43
N ASN A 67 -8.75 -0.64 25.68
CA ASN A 67 -8.91 -1.53 26.84
C ASN A 67 -8.02 -2.77 26.76
N SER A 68 -7.71 -3.24 25.55
CA SER A 68 -6.85 -4.40 25.31
C SER A 68 -5.37 -4.02 25.17
N GLY A 69 -5.00 -2.75 25.35
CA GLY A 69 -3.61 -2.28 25.27
C GLY A 69 -2.96 -2.45 23.90
N LEU A 70 -3.75 -2.47 22.82
CA LEU A 70 -3.23 -2.68 21.46
C LEU A 70 -2.71 -1.37 20.86
N CYS A 71 -1.67 -1.46 20.05
CA CYS A 71 -1.15 -0.34 19.29
C CYS A 71 -2.24 0.21 18.35
N PHE A 72 -2.66 1.48 18.48
CA PHE A 72 -3.67 2.03 17.55
C PHE A 72 -3.20 2.07 16.10
N ASN A 73 -1.90 1.97 15.80
CA ASN A 73 -1.41 1.96 14.42
C ASN A 73 -1.45 0.56 13.79
N CYS A 74 -0.87 -0.44 14.45
CA CYS A 74 -0.74 -1.79 13.86
C CYS A 74 -1.59 -2.87 14.53
N LEU A 75 -2.34 -2.52 15.59
CA LEU A 75 -3.22 -3.39 16.36
C LEU A 75 -2.49 -4.56 17.05
N ALA A 76 -1.17 -4.47 17.22
CA ALA A 76 -0.36 -5.43 17.96
C ALA A 76 -0.31 -5.10 19.46
N PRO A 77 -0.23 -6.11 20.36
CA PRO A 77 -0.19 -5.90 21.81
C PRO A 77 1.18 -5.47 22.35
N THR A 78 2.21 -5.39 21.51
CA THR A 78 3.61 -5.31 21.99
C THR A 78 4.12 -3.90 22.25
N HIS A 79 3.42 -2.86 21.79
CA HIS A 79 3.91 -1.48 21.85
C HIS A 79 2.79 -0.46 21.67
N SER A 80 3.06 0.81 22.02
CA SER A 80 2.17 1.94 21.74
C SER A 80 2.45 2.58 20.38
N VAL A 81 1.50 3.39 19.88
CA VAL A 81 1.60 4.10 18.58
C VAL A 81 2.90 4.87 18.40
N ASN A 82 3.37 5.53 19.47
CA ASN A 82 4.58 6.36 19.46
C ASN A 82 5.85 5.54 19.28
N LYS A 83 5.84 4.27 19.76
CA LYS A 83 6.95 3.32 19.59
C LYS A 83 6.73 2.38 18.39
N CYS A 84 5.70 2.63 17.59
CA CYS A 84 5.37 1.80 16.43
C CYS A 84 6.33 2.06 15.28
N ARG A 85 7.08 1.02 14.89
CA ARG A 85 7.99 1.06 13.75
C ARG A 85 7.28 0.93 12.40
N GLN A 86 5.99 0.55 12.40
CA GLN A 86 5.22 0.51 11.17
C GLN A 86 4.94 1.93 10.68
N SER A 87 5.28 2.19 9.42
CA SER A 87 5.00 3.45 8.73
C SER A 87 3.55 3.56 8.23
N LEU A 88 2.65 2.76 8.79
CA LEU A 88 1.22 2.82 8.46
C LEU A 88 0.63 4.13 8.95
N SER A 89 -0.25 4.70 8.12
CA SER A 89 -1.10 5.83 8.46
C SER A 89 -2.51 5.56 7.94
N CYS A 90 -3.48 6.17 8.60
CA CYS A 90 -4.89 6.07 8.24
C CYS A 90 -5.12 6.50 6.80
N ARG A 91 -5.86 5.69 6.04
CA ARG A 91 -6.22 6.02 4.65
C ARG A 91 -7.19 7.19 4.54
N LYS A 92 -8.01 7.42 5.56
CA LYS A 92 -9.04 8.47 5.57
C LYS A 92 -8.50 9.84 5.99
N CYS A 93 -7.65 9.92 7.02
CA CYS A 93 -7.16 11.20 7.54
C CYS A 93 -5.63 11.36 7.60
N GLY A 94 -4.85 10.36 7.15
CA GLY A 94 -3.39 10.43 7.12
C GLY A 94 -2.69 10.37 8.49
N ARG A 95 -3.42 10.38 9.61
CA ARG A 95 -2.86 10.28 10.97
C ARG A 95 -2.38 8.86 11.29
N ARG A 96 -1.48 8.72 12.28
CA ARG A 96 -0.90 7.44 12.72
C ARG A 96 -1.88 6.57 13.53
N HIS A 97 -2.88 6.04 12.86
CA HIS A 97 -3.76 4.99 13.39
C HIS A 97 -4.20 4.04 12.27
N HIS A 98 -4.63 2.84 12.65
CA HIS A 98 -5.16 1.83 11.75
C HIS A 98 -6.49 2.32 11.15
N THR A 99 -6.67 2.16 9.83
CA THR A 99 -7.86 2.66 9.13
C THR A 99 -9.17 2.11 9.70
N LEU A 100 -9.18 0.88 10.22
CA LEU A 100 -10.36 0.29 10.91
C LEU A 100 -10.81 1.06 12.16
N LEU A 101 -9.93 1.87 12.76
CA LEU A 101 -10.23 2.68 13.94
C LEU A 101 -10.66 4.11 13.58
N HIS A 102 -10.69 4.46 12.29
CA HIS A 102 -11.03 5.82 11.90
C HIS A 102 -12.50 6.14 12.19
N PHE A 103 -12.74 7.25 12.87
CA PHE A 103 -14.06 7.84 13.09
C PHE A 103 -14.05 9.26 12.51
N GLU A 104 -15.01 9.57 11.62
CA GLU A 104 -15.22 10.91 11.11
C GLU A 104 -15.79 11.76 12.25
N ARG A 105 -15.07 12.80 12.67
CA ARG A 105 -15.66 13.84 13.52
C ARG A 105 -16.46 14.75 12.59
N ASP A 106 -17.77 14.83 12.80
CA ASP A 106 -18.58 15.88 12.19
C ASP A 106 -17.93 17.23 12.54
N ASN A 107 -17.55 17.96 11.50
CA ASN A 107 -16.65 19.11 11.59
C ASN A 107 -17.37 20.39 12.08
N ASN A 108 -18.34 20.26 12.99
CA ASN A 108 -19.21 21.37 13.42
C ASN A 108 -18.98 21.86 14.85
N GLU A 109 -17.99 21.34 15.59
CA GLU A 109 -17.68 21.82 16.96
C GLU A 109 -16.17 21.98 17.22
N ALA A 110 -15.48 22.75 16.39
CA ALA A 110 -14.10 23.18 16.68
C ALA A 110 -13.85 24.67 16.42
N THR A 111 -14.91 25.48 16.40
CA THR A 111 -14.83 26.95 16.39
C THR A 111 -15.56 27.51 17.62
N LYS A 112 -15.08 27.15 18.81
CA LYS A 112 -15.34 27.91 20.04
C LYS A 112 -14.23 27.57 21.03
N SER A 113 -13.61 28.61 21.58
CA SER A 113 -12.47 28.60 22.51
C SER A 113 -11.10 28.70 21.86
N MET A 114 -10.77 29.88 21.33
CA MET A 114 -9.72 30.75 21.92
C MET A 114 -9.70 32.08 21.15
N SER A 115 -10.53 33.04 21.56
CA SER A 115 -10.45 34.44 21.15
C SER A 115 -10.35 35.27 22.42
N GLU A 116 -9.61 36.38 22.34
CA GLU A 116 -9.14 37.31 23.41
C GLU A 116 -7.68 37.01 23.77
N VAL A 117 -6.67 37.84 23.47
CA VAL A 117 -6.48 39.31 23.29
C VAL A 117 -5.21 39.47 22.42
N THR A 118 -4.91 40.47 21.60
CA THR A 118 -5.05 41.94 21.67
C THR A 118 -4.92 42.53 20.26
N ALA A 119 -5.64 43.62 20.01
CA ALA A 119 -5.61 44.44 18.80
C ALA A 119 -4.31 45.24 18.59
N SER A 120 -3.88 45.39 17.33
CA SER A 120 -3.75 46.71 16.68
C SER A 120 -3.22 46.63 15.25
N SER A 121 -4.07 47.11 14.35
CA SER A 121 -3.83 47.98 13.19
C SER A 121 -2.70 47.75 12.18
N SER A 122 -3.14 47.77 10.91
CA SER A 122 -2.55 48.49 9.77
C SER A 122 -1.78 47.69 8.72
N GLN A 123 -2.41 47.71 7.53
CA GLN A 123 -1.83 47.86 6.19
C GLN A 123 -1.55 46.59 5.39
N GLN A 124 -2.47 46.43 4.44
CA GLN A 124 -2.38 45.66 3.21
C GLN A 124 -1.07 45.97 2.48
N HIS A 125 -0.32 44.93 2.16
CA HIS A 125 0.59 44.95 1.03
C HIS A 125 0.51 43.59 0.34
N GLU A 126 -0.15 43.58 -0.81
CA GLU A 126 -0.08 42.50 -1.78
C GLU A 126 1.37 42.29 -2.20
N LYS A 127 1.91 41.12 -1.88
CA LYS A 127 3.08 40.56 -2.56
C LYS A 127 2.65 39.25 -3.20
N SER A 128 2.33 39.35 -4.48
CA SER A 128 2.33 38.28 -5.45
C SER A 128 3.67 37.55 -5.41
N SER A 129 3.72 36.46 -4.64
CA SER A 129 4.76 35.46 -4.78
C SER A 129 4.18 34.36 -5.67
N THR A 130 4.68 34.34 -6.90
CA THR A 130 4.46 33.29 -7.89
C THR A 130 4.95 31.97 -7.30
N SER A 131 4.08 31.22 -6.63
CA SER A 131 4.34 29.82 -6.36
C SER A 131 4.21 29.09 -7.69
N GLN A 132 5.34 28.91 -8.38
CA GLN A 132 5.46 27.87 -9.39
C GLN A 132 5.08 26.56 -8.71
N GLY A 133 3.82 26.17 -8.85
CA GLY A 133 3.33 24.89 -8.39
C GLY A 133 4.10 23.83 -9.16
N ASP A 134 4.84 23.00 -8.43
CA ASP A 134 5.48 21.81 -8.97
C ASP A 134 4.43 21.05 -9.80
N THR A 135 4.56 21.11 -11.12
CA THR A 135 3.64 20.40 -12.00
C THR A 135 4.04 18.95 -11.90
N ARG A 136 3.37 18.22 -11.01
CA ARG A 136 3.62 16.80 -10.80
C ARG A 136 3.16 16.04 -12.04
N ILE A 137 4.07 15.86 -12.99
CA ILE A 137 3.87 15.03 -14.17
C ILE A 137 3.73 13.59 -13.68
N THR A 138 2.49 13.12 -13.59
CA THR A 138 2.22 11.68 -13.55
C THR A 138 2.42 11.18 -14.98
N THR A 139 3.09 10.06 -15.17
CA THR A 139 3.57 9.57 -16.47
C THR A 139 2.47 9.21 -17.49
N THR A 140 1.22 9.54 -17.19
CA THR A 140 0.09 9.57 -18.10
C THR A 140 -0.15 11.00 -18.62
N PHE A 141 0.75 11.45 -19.50
CA PHE A 141 0.66 12.61 -20.42
C PHE A 141 1.13 13.99 -19.94
N THR A 142 2.00 14.59 -20.76
CA THR A 142 2.06 16.04 -21.00
C THR A 142 2.00 16.27 -22.52
N ARG A 143 1.03 17.06 -22.98
CA ARG A 143 1.23 17.88 -24.18
C ARG A 143 1.37 19.31 -23.68
N GLN A 144 2.56 19.85 -23.89
CA GLN A 144 2.86 21.25 -23.67
C GLN A 144 2.04 22.05 -24.69
N GLU A 145 1.32 23.05 -24.21
CA GLU A 145 0.42 23.96 -24.95
C GLU A 145 -1.06 23.54 -25.04
N LEU A 146 -1.91 24.41 -24.44
CA LEU A 146 -3.37 24.49 -24.49
C LEU A 146 -4.15 23.48 -23.62
N GLN A 147 -4.48 23.93 -22.38
CA GLN A 147 -5.31 23.27 -21.37
C GLN A 147 -4.78 21.90 -20.90
N PRO A 148 -4.70 21.61 -19.59
CA PRO A 148 -4.35 20.26 -19.13
C PRO A 148 -5.43 19.29 -19.63
N THR A 149 -5.09 18.47 -20.64
CA THR A 149 -5.91 17.35 -21.06
C THR A 149 -6.14 16.45 -19.86
N ARG A 150 -7.37 16.41 -19.35
CA ARG A 150 -7.70 15.60 -18.17
C ARG A 150 -7.89 14.16 -18.62
N VAL A 151 -6.95 13.30 -18.26
CA VAL A 151 -7.02 11.87 -18.55
C VAL A 151 -7.61 11.12 -17.37
N LEU A 152 -8.68 10.37 -17.64
CA LEU A 152 -9.26 9.42 -16.69
C LEU A 152 -8.65 8.05 -16.91
N LEU A 153 -8.11 7.46 -15.85
CA LEU A 153 -7.59 6.09 -15.90
C LEU A 153 -8.70 5.09 -15.59
N ALA A 154 -8.63 3.94 -16.24
CA ALA A 154 -9.56 2.83 -16.03
C ALA A 154 -9.45 2.34 -14.57
N THR A 155 -10.52 2.52 -13.80
CA THR A 155 -10.57 2.13 -12.39
C THR A 155 -11.81 1.29 -12.11
N ALA A 156 -11.70 0.39 -11.13
CA ALA A 156 -12.79 -0.48 -10.72
C ALA A 156 -12.87 -0.59 -9.19
N ARG A 157 -14.07 -0.72 -8.64
CA ARG A 157 -14.31 -1.12 -7.26
C ARG A 157 -14.52 -2.62 -7.23
N VAL A 158 -13.54 -3.33 -6.69
CA VAL A 158 -13.56 -4.80 -6.63
C VAL A 158 -13.68 -5.28 -5.20
N LYS A 159 -14.43 -6.35 -4.99
CA LYS A 159 -14.53 -6.99 -3.68
C LYS A 159 -13.38 -7.99 -3.55
N VAL A 160 -12.65 -7.94 -2.44
CA VAL A 160 -11.52 -8.83 -2.19
C VAL A 160 -11.74 -9.58 -0.90
N PHE A 161 -11.46 -10.87 -0.92
CA PHE A 161 -11.64 -11.77 0.21
C PHE A 161 -10.30 -12.19 0.81
N ASN A 162 -10.30 -12.45 2.11
CA ASN A 162 -9.23 -13.18 2.78
C ASN A 162 -9.64 -14.64 3.05
N SER A 163 -8.69 -15.44 3.53
CA SER A 163 -8.89 -16.86 3.86
C SER A 163 -9.97 -17.13 4.91
N ASN A 164 -10.32 -16.13 5.72
CA ASN A 164 -11.26 -16.25 6.82
C ASN A 164 -12.67 -15.74 6.43
N GLY A 165 -12.90 -15.48 5.14
CA GLY A 165 -14.17 -14.97 4.61
C GLY A 165 -14.44 -13.49 4.91
N PHE A 166 -13.49 -12.75 5.48
CA PHE A 166 -13.59 -11.30 5.57
C PHE A 166 -13.35 -10.68 4.19
N SER A 167 -14.17 -9.70 3.84
CA SER A 167 -14.12 -9.05 2.53
C SER A 167 -14.13 -7.54 2.63
N GLN A 168 -13.37 -6.88 1.76
CA GLN A 168 -13.35 -5.42 1.63
C GLN A 168 -13.48 -5.01 0.17
N ILE A 169 -14.24 -3.94 -0.09
CA ILE A 169 -14.22 -3.28 -1.40
C ILE A 169 -12.99 -2.36 -1.45
N ILE A 170 -12.15 -2.59 -2.44
CA ILE A 170 -10.94 -1.80 -2.70
C ILE A 170 -11.01 -1.18 -4.09
N ARG A 171 -10.16 -0.19 -4.35
CA ARG A 171 -10.06 0.44 -5.67
C ARG A 171 -8.89 -0.14 -6.46
N ALA A 172 -9.22 -0.70 -7.62
CA ALA A 172 -8.27 -1.18 -8.61
C ALA A 172 -8.00 -0.10 -9.67
N LEU A 173 -6.73 0.04 -10.06
CA LEU A 173 -6.32 0.65 -11.33
C LEU A 173 -6.09 -0.48 -12.33
N ILE A 174 -6.71 -0.38 -13.49
CA ILE A 174 -6.55 -1.34 -14.58
C ILE A 174 -5.49 -0.77 -15.52
N ASP A 175 -4.35 -1.44 -15.64
CA ASP A 175 -3.18 -0.93 -16.33
C ASP A 175 -2.56 -1.98 -17.25
N GLN A 176 -2.88 -1.91 -18.54
CA GLN A 176 -2.29 -2.75 -19.58
C GLN A 176 -0.81 -2.46 -19.82
N GLY A 177 -0.28 -1.32 -19.37
CA GLY A 177 1.13 -0.98 -19.49
C GLY A 177 2.02 -1.73 -18.48
N SER A 178 1.42 -2.34 -17.46
CA SER A 178 2.12 -3.10 -16.44
C SER A 178 2.08 -4.60 -16.74
N GLN A 179 3.24 -5.26 -16.66
CA GLN A 179 3.37 -6.72 -16.85
C GLN A 179 3.04 -7.53 -15.57
N ALA A 180 2.80 -6.84 -14.45
CA ALA A 180 2.55 -7.46 -13.18
C ALA A 180 1.60 -6.62 -12.34
N SER A 181 0.75 -7.31 -11.59
CA SER A 181 -0.14 -6.71 -10.61
C SER A 181 0.61 -6.34 -9.33
N LEU A 182 0.22 -5.21 -8.74
CA LEU A 182 0.84 -4.65 -7.55
C LEU A 182 -0.22 -4.32 -6.51
N VAL A 183 0.05 -4.56 -5.24
CA VAL A 183 -0.89 -4.27 -4.14
C VAL A 183 -0.20 -3.49 -3.03
N THR A 184 -0.92 -2.55 -2.43
CA THR A 184 -0.35 -1.78 -1.32
C THR A 184 -0.18 -2.63 -0.06
N GLU A 185 0.91 -2.40 0.69
CA GLU A 185 1.17 -3.03 2.00
C GLU A 185 0.00 -2.80 2.96
N ALA A 186 -0.59 -1.61 2.92
CA ALA A 186 -1.76 -1.29 3.73
C ALA A 186 -2.99 -2.14 3.35
N THR A 187 -3.13 -2.60 2.10
CA THR A 187 -4.24 -3.47 1.67
C THR A 187 -3.98 -4.89 2.12
N VAL A 188 -2.74 -5.36 1.96
CA VAL A 188 -2.28 -6.66 2.49
C VAL A 188 -2.54 -6.77 3.98
N GLN A 189 -2.20 -5.72 4.75
CA GLN A 189 -2.46 -5.70 6.18
C GLN A 189 -3.96 -5.61 6.51
N LEU A 190 -4.70 -4.71 5.84
CA LEU A 190 -6.14 -4.54 6.07
C LEU A 190 -6.91 -5.84 5.86
N LEU A 191 -6.58 -6.57 4.79
CA LEU A 191 -7.24 -7.84 4.45
C LEU A 191 -6.62 -9.05 5.15
N GLY A 192 -5.36 -8.98 5.57
CA GLY A 192 -4.67 -10.14 6.12
C GLY A 192 -4.20 -11.15 5.14
N LEU A 193 -3.73 -10.67 4.00
CA LEU A 193 -3.26 -11.56 2.97
C LEU A 193 -1.95 -12.20 3.43
N THR A 194 -1.87 -13.52 3.28
CA THR A 194 -0.67 -14.29 3.57
C THR A 194 0.46 -13.85 2.64
N ARG A 195 1.54 -13.34 3.22
CA ARG A 195 2.72 -12.88 2.48
C ARG A 195 3.59 -14.07 2.08
N ILE A 196 3.89 -14.18 0.79
CA ILE A 196 4.82 -15.15 0.22
C ILE A 196 6.15 -14.44 -0.04
N PRO A 197 7.26 -14.85 0.58
CA PRO A 197 8.57 -14.24 0.35
C PRO A 197 9.00 -14.34 -1.11
N VAL A 198 9.53 -13.25 -1.66
CA VAL A 198 10.15 -13.18 -2.98
C VAL A 198 11.36 -12.26 -2.94
N ASN A 199 12.28 -12.42 -3.89
CA ASN A 199 13.36 -11.48 -4.11
C ASN A 199 13.29 -11.01 -5.55
N GLY A 200 12.59 -9.89 -5.76
CA GLY A 200 12.38 -9.31 -7.09
C GLY A 200 12.60 -7.81 -7.10
N PHE A 201 12.62 -7.24 -8.29
CA PHE A 201 12.67 -5.80 -8.51
C PHE A 201 11.52 -5.41 -9.43
N VAL A 202 10.83 -4.33 -9.09
CA VAL A 202 9.88 -3.66 -9.98
C VAL A 202 10.58 -2.44 -10.53
N SER A 203 10.65 -2.36 -11.85
CA SER A 203 11.14 -1.19 -12.60
C SER A 203 9.98 -0.55 -13.34
N GLY A 204 10.13 0.73 -13.65
CA GLY A 204 9.14 1.53 -14.35
C GLY A 204 9.83 2.51 -15.29
N LEU A 205 9.25 3.70 -15.44
CA LEU A 205 9.85 4.74 -16.28
C LEU A 205 11.13 5.31 -15.64
N GLY A 206 12.22 5.28 -16.40
CA GLY A 206 13.58 5.64 -15.96
C GLY A 206 14.36 4.46 -15.35
N ASP A 207 15.53 4.75 -14.76
CA ASP A 207 16.42 3.72 -14.19
C ASP A 207 16.05 3.31 -12.74
N GLY A 208 14.88 3.75 -12.26
CA GLY A 208 14.39 3.47 -10.93
C GLY A 208 13.97 2.01 -10.75
N HIS A 209 14.53 1.33 -9.76
CA HIS A 209 14.10 0.00 -9.36
C HIS A 209 13.72 -0.03 -7.88
N THR A 210 12.57 -0.64 -7.57
CA THR A 210 12.12 -0.87 -6.20
C THR A 210 12.24 -2.35 -5.87
N ARG A 211 12.95 -2.68 -4.79
CA ARG A 211 13.06 -4.06 -4.31
C ARG A 211 11.74 -4.53 -3.71
N ILE A 212 11.24 -5.65 -4.20
CA ILE A 212 10.06 -6.34 -3.68
C ILE A 212 10.49 -7.53 -2.83
N LYS A 213 9.89 -7.62 -1.64
CA LYS A 213 10.18 -8.67 -0.65
C LYS A 213 9.07 -9.71 -0.55
N HIS A 214 7.85 -9.36 -0.96
CA HIS A 214 6.68 -10.20 -0.78
C HIS A 214 5.76 -10.11 -1.99
N ARG A 215 5.08 -11.22 -2.27
CA ARG A 215 3.88 -11.28 -3.10
C ARG A 215 2.73 -11.86 -2.28
N VAL A 216 1.50 -11.66 -2.74
CA VAL A 216 0.30 -12.27 -2.18
C VAL A 216 -0.52 -12.87 -3.31
N SER A 217 -1.34 -13.86 -2.98
CA SER A 217 -2.38 -14.38 -3.87
C SER A 217 -3.73 -14.03 -3.28
N LEU A 218 -4.61 -13.42 -4.07
CA LEU A 218 -5.93 -12.96 -3.65
C LEU A 218 -6.98 -13.20 -4.74
N GLN A 219 -8.23 -13.26 -4.33
CA GLN A 219 -9.37 -13.28 -5.25
C GLN A 219 -10.04 -11.92 -5.27
N ILE A 220 -10.22 -11.40 -6.49
CA ILE A 220 -11.06 -10.23 -6.73
C ILE A 220 -12.39 -10.70 -7.32
N GLN A 221 -13.49 -10.08 -6.90
CA GLN A 221 -14.83 -10.39 -7.37
C GLN A 221 -15.51 -9.11 -7.87
N SER A 222 -16.25 -9.24 -8.96
CA SER A 222 -17.11 -8.17 -9.47
C SER A 222 -18.18 -7.79 -8.44
N ARG A 223 -18.49 -6.49 -8.35
CA ARG A 223 -19.58 -5.99 -7.51
C ARG A 223 -20.96 -6.26 -8.09
N TYR A 224 -21.02 -6.53 -9.39
CA TYR A 224 -22.28 -6.69 -10.12
C TYR A 224 -22.59 -8.16 -10.42
N ASN A 225 -21.58 -8.96 -10.75
CA ASN A 225 -21.73 -10.39 -11.00
C ASN A 225 -20.86 -11.21 -10.01
N PRO A 226 -21.46 -11.81 -8.96
CA PRO A 226 -20.73 -12.62 -7.99
C PRO A 226 -20.04 -13.86 -8.58
N ALA A 227 -20.47 -14.34 -9.76
CA ALA A 227 -19.83 -15.46 -10.45
C ALA A 227 -18.47 -15.08 -11.05
N ASN A 228 -18.24 -13.79 -11.31
CA ASN A 228 -16.98 -13.32 -11.89
C ASN A 228 -15.96 -13.11 -10.78
N ILE A 229 -15.10 -14.12 -10.60
CA ILE A 229 -14.00 -14.14 -9.63
C ILE A 229 -12.70 -14.37 -10.41
N ILE A 230 -11.72 -13.51 -10.17
CA ILE A 230 -10.40 -13.57 -10.81
C ILE A 230 -9.34 -13.78 -9.73
N GLN A 231 -8.45 -14.75 -9.96
CA GLN A 231 -7.31 -15.01 -9.09
C GLN A 231 -6.15 -14.09 -9.48
N VAL A 232 -5.68 -13.28 -8.53
CA VAL A 232 -4.61 -12.31 -8.79
C VAL A 232 -3.40 -12.61 -7.91
N ASN A 233 -2.23 -12.72 -8.53
CA ASN A 233 -0.94 -12.71 -7.84
C ASN A 233 -0.38 -11.29 -7.90
N ALA A 234 -0.27 -10.62 -6.74
CA ALA A 234 0.16 -9.24 -6.67
C ALA A 234 1.42 -9.06 -5.82
N TYR A 235 2.36 -8.26 -6.31
CA TYR A 235 3.58 -7.89 -5.60
C TYR A 235 3.33 -6.73 -4.62
N VAL A 236 3.89 -6.83 -3.42
CA VAL A 236 3.56 -5.90 -2.33
C VAL A 236 4.49 -4.68 -2.35
N MET A 237 3.89 -3.48 -2.39
CA MET A 237 4.58 -2.19 -2.37
C MET A 237 4.00 -1.23 -1.33
N ASN A 238 4.79 -0.27 -0.84
CA ASN A 238 4.30 0.72 0.13
C ASN A 238 3.28 1.71 -0.47
N SER A 239 3.48 2.09 -1.74
CA SER A 239 2.64 3.01 -2.49
C SER A 239 2.70 2.62 -3.97
N LEU A 240 1.58 2.74 -4.67
CA LEU A 240 1.47 2.46 -6.10
C LEU A 240 1.46 3.77 -6.90
N THR A 241 0.50 4.64 -6.58
CA THR A 241 0.30 5.92 -7.27
C THR A 241 -0.04 7.03 -6.26
N SER A 242 -0.04 8.28 -6.73
CA SER A 242 -0.78 9.37 -6.07
C SER A 242 -2.29 9.14 -6.17
N MET A 243 -3.07 10.03 -5.55
CA MET A 243 -4.53 10.04 -5.69
C MET A 243 -4.91 10.15 -7.17
N LEU A 244 -5.86 9.31 -7.59
CA LEU A 244 -6.43 9.34 -8.93
C LEU A 244 -7.94 9.63 -8.83
N PRO A 245 -8.53 10.45 -9.71
CA PRO A 245 -7.85 11.58 -10.33
C PRO A 245 -7.17 12.46 -9.28
N THR A 246 -6.19 13.25 -9.68
CA THR A 246 -5.44 14.12 -8.75
C THR A 246 -6.31 15.26 -8.21
N THR A 247 -7.34 15.64 -8.96
CA THR A 247 -8.34 16.65 -8.61
C THR A 247 -9.75 16.13 -8.88
N ASN A 248 -10.75 16.71 -8.22
CA ASN A 248 -12.15 16.39 -8.52
C ASN A 248 -12.47 16.76 -9.98
N LEU A 249 -13.14 15.84 -10.66
CA LEU A 249 -13.66 16.08 -12.00
C LEU A 249 -15.12 16.54 -11.89
N SER A 250 -15.43 17.65 -12.54
CA SER A 250 -16.80 18.10 -12.74
C SER A 250 -17.49 17.15 -13.73
N SER A 251 -18.41 16.32 -13.23
CA SER A 251 -19.15 15.30 -13.99
C SER A 251 -20.24 15.88 -14.92
N HIS A 252 -20.07 17.12 -15.38
CA HIS A 252 -21.13 17.91 -16.01
C HIS A 252 -21.39 17.54 -17.48
N GLU A 253 -20.57 16.69 -18.11
CA GLU A 253 -20.61 16.51 -19.57
C GLU A 253 -20.98 15.09 -20.05
N TRP A 254 -21.18 14.12 -19.15
CA TRP A 254 -21.37 12.71 -19.54
C TRP A 254 -22.67 12.13 -18.99
N VAL A 255 -23.81 12.63 -19.47
CA VAL A 255 -25.14 12.22 -18.98
C VAL A 255 -25.42 10.75 -19.30
N GLU A 256 -24.88 10.26 -20.41
CA GLU A 256 -25.02 8.89 -20.91
C GLU A 256 -24.33 7.89 -19.98
N ILE A 257 -23.14 8.23 -19.47
CA ILE A 257 -22.34 7.38 -18.59
C ILE A 257 -23.00 7.23 -17.20
N LYS A 258 -23.77 8.23 -16.74
CA LYS A 258 -24.48 8.16 -15.44
C LYS A 258 -25.52 7.05 -15.38
N LYS A 259 -26.00 6.56 -16.53
CA LYS A 259 -26.98 5.47 -16.61
C LYS A 259 -26.35 4.08 -16.60
N LEU A 260 -25.03 3.98 -16.78
CA LEU A 260 -24.33 2.71 -16.83
C LEU A 260 -23.90 2.25 -15.42
N PRO A 261 -23.91 0.93 -15.13
CA PRO A 261 -23.37 0.38 -13.89
C PRO A 261 -21.82 0.44 -13.93
N LEU A 262 -21.27 1.59 -13.57
CA LEU A 262 -19.82 1.82 -13.62
C LEU A 262 -19.05 0.93 -12.64
N ALA A 263 -17.99 0.29 -13.15
CA ALA A 263 -17.06 -0.48 -12.34
C ALA A 263 -16.49 0.35 -11.17
N ASP A 264 -16.21 1.64 -11.38
CA ASP A 264 -15.91 2.61 -10.31
C ASP A 264 -16.85 3.82 -10.34
N HIS A 265 -17.96 3.75 -9.60
CA HIS A 265 -18.85 4.91 -9.35
C HIS A 265 -18.18 6.16 -8.74
N THR A 266 -16.99 6.03 -8.14
CA THR A 266 -16.23 7.14 -7.54
C THR A 266 -15.09 7.64 -8.43
N TYR A 267 -15.10 7.30 -9.72
CA TYR A 267 -14.05 7.63 -10.68
C TYR A 267 -13.69 9.12 -10.73
N ALA A 268 -14.64 10.02 -10.45
CA ALA A 268 -14.45 11.46 -10.49
C ALA A 268 -13.84 12.06 -9.20
N THR A 269 -13.77 11.28 -8.12
CA THR A 269 -13.30 11.73 -6.81
C THR A 269 -11.87 11.25 -6.56
N PRO A 270 -10.94 12.13 -6.15
CA PRO A 270 -9.60 11.73 -5.77
C PRO A 270 -9.63 10.65 -4.70
N SER A 271 -9.06 9.50 -5.02
CA SER A 271 -8.92 8.39 -4.08
C SER A 271 -7.67 7.57 -4.38
N LYS A 272 -7.14 6.91 -3.35
CA LYS A 272 -5.97 6.04 -3.49
C LYS A 272 -6.32 4.80 -4.28
N VAL A 273 -5.36 4.32 -5.06
CA VAL A 273 -5.39 2.98 -5.65
C VAL A 273 -4.84 1.99 -4.64
N ASP A 274 -5.60 0.93 -4.40
CA ASP A 274 -5.26 -0.12 -3.44
C ASP A 274 -4.51 -1.27 -4.10
N ILE A 275 -4.85 -1.55 -5.37
CA ILE A 275 -4.28 -2.58 -6.23
C ILE A 275 -4.18 -2.06 -7.69
N LEU A 276 -3.07 -2.35 -8.36
CA LEU A 276 -2.89 -2.16 -9.80
C LEU A 276 -2.98 -3.55 -10.44
N LEU A 277 -3.84 -3.69 -11.43
CA LEU A 277 -4.04 -4.92 -12.19
C LEU A 277 -3.33 -4.79 -13.53
N GLY A 278 -2.33 -5.64 -13.74
CA GLY A 278 -1.53 -5.64 -14.95
C GLY A 278 -2.24 -6.29 -16.15
N ALA A 279 -1.53 -6.34 -17.28
CA ALA A 279 -2.00 -6.94 -18.53
C ALA A 279 -2.41 -8.41 -18.36
N GLU A 280 -1.78 -9.15 -17.43
CA GLU A 280 -2.11 -10.54 -17.16
C GLU A 280 -3.53 -10.72 -16.60
N VAL A 281 -4.03 -9.74 -15.84
CA VAL A 281 -5.39 -9.76 -15.31
C VAL A 281 -6.37 -9.08 -16.26
N TYR A 282 -5.90 -8.10 -17.04
CA TYR A 282 -6.75 -7.32 -17.95
C TYR A 282 -7.62 -8.19 -18.87
N SER A 283 -7.02 -9.25 -19.43
CA SER A 283 -7.72 -10.15 -20.35
C SER A 283 -8.95 -10.84 -19.73
N GLU A 284 -8.93 -11.09 -18.41
CA GLU A 284 -10.03 -11.71 -17.68
C GLU A 284 -11.12 -10.71 -17.24
N ILE A 285 -10.83 -9.40 -17.31
CA ILE A 285 -11.77 -8.34 -16.93
C ILE A 285 -12.77 -8.06 -18.06
N LEU A 286 -12.35 -8.22 -19.31
CA LEU A 286 -13.21 -7.99 -20.47
C LEU A 286 -14.26 -9.09 -20.58
N LEU A 287 -15.50 -8.69 -20.83
CA LEU A 287 -16.56 -9.62 -21.21
C LEU A 287 -16.42 -9.91 -22.70
N ASP A 288 -16.62 -11.17 -23.09
CA ASP A 288 -16.77 -11.51 -24.50
C ASP A 288 -17.97 -10.74 -25.08
N GLU A 289 -17.83 -10.20 -26.28
CA GLU A 289 -18.96 -9.63 -27.01
C GLU A 289 -19.93 -10.78 -27.31
N GLU A 290 -21.14 -10.75 -26.73
CA GLU A 290 -22.25 -11.52 -27.28
C GLU A 290 -22.54 -10.93 -28.68
N TYR A 291 -22.07 -11.62 -29.73
CA TYR A 291 -22.39 -11.35 -31.14
C TYR A 291 -23.83 -11.77 -31.48
#